data_AF-A0A959NVD3-F1
#
_entry.id   AF-A0A959NVD3-F1
#
_cell.length_a   1.000
_cell.length_b   1.000
_cell.length_c   1.000
_cell.angle_alpha   90.00
_cell.angle_beta   90.00
_cell.angle_gamma   90.00
#
_symmetry.space_group_name_H-M   'P 1'
#
loop_
_entity.id
_entity.type
_entity.pdbx_description
1 polymer ?
#
loop_
_entity_poly.entity_id
_entity_poly.type
_entity_poly.pdbx_seq_one_letter_code
_entity_poly.pdbx_strand_id
1 'polypeptide(L)'
;MKTDKKAQKSTSVSTSNQFEDYIAQIKKSNIDITTDFITWKNIGIAISTEFGEAGREYYHQISKCNKQYSKNMCDAQYDKCLSDKSSTSINISTFYKTAEQYGIKPSIPPKKNVLKLVEKTTAQLKPEFEILESTITIIKHSSILSELLKEIYPIDFEKIANPSAHDNFRISNKHFCVISIDNVLTIAKNNNWDMCKKYSSIYLYNGAFWVEIDIEAFQKFLGKA
;
A
#
# COMPACT_ATOMS: atom_id res chain seq x y z
N MET A 1 24.68 -30.96 -6.27
CA MET A 1 23.77 -30.12 -7.09
C MET A 1 23.29 -28.98 -6.20
N LYS A 2 23.94 -27.81 -6.28
CA LYS A 2 23.60 -26.63 -5.48
C LYS A 2 22.61 -25.80 -6.30
N THR A 3 21.41 -25.59 -5.80
CA THR A 3 20.40 -24.72 -6.42
C THR A 3 20.26 -23.47 -5.56
N ASP A 4 20.87 -22.38 -6.01
CA ASP A 4 20.72 -21.06 -5.42
C ASP A 4 19.35 -20.47 -5.78
N LYS A 5 18.52 -20.25 -4.76
CA LYS A 5 17.26 -19.49 -4.85
C LYS A 5 17.60 -18.00 -4.93
N LYS A 6 17.34 -17.37 -6.08
CA LYS A 6 17.48 -15.94 -6.29
C LYS A 6 16.31 -15.19 -5.63
N ALA A 7 16.65 -14.32 -4.68
CA ALA A 7 15.72 -13.48 -3.94
C ALA A 7 14.98 -12.48 -4.86
N GLN A 8 13.66 -12.43 -4.73
CA GLN A 8 12.82 -11.39 -5.32
C GLN A 8 12.90 -10.13 -4.45
N LYS A 9 13.38 -9.03 -5.05
CA LYS A 9 13.44 -7.70 -4.43
C LYS A 9 12.11 -6.97 -4.66
N SER A 10 11.33 -6.79 -3.59
CA SER A 10 10.16 -5.91 -3.56
C SER A 10 10.62 -4.45 -3.59
N THR A 11 10.36 -3.75 -4.70
CA THR A 11 10.69 -2.32 -4.84
C THR A 11 9.46 -1.62 -5.39
N SER A 12 8.57 -1.12 -4.53
CA SER A 12 7.36 -0.40 -4.98
C SER A 12 7.04 0.87 -4.18
N VAL A 13 7.97 1.38 -3.36
CA VAL A 13 7.73 2.61 -2.57
C VAL A 13 8.82 3.68 -2.78
N SER A 14 9.97 3.36 -3.41
CA SER A 14 11.10 4.29 -3.52
C SER A 14 11.17 5.10 -4.83
N THR A 15 10.44 4.70 -5.88
CA THR A 15 10.59 5.28 -7.23
C THR A 15 9.85 6.61 -7.40
N SER A 16 8.70 6.79 -6.73
CA SER A 16 7.83 7.98 -6.90
C SER A 16 8.53 9.27 -6.48
N ASN A 17 9.20 9.27 -5.33
CA ASN A 17 9.87 10.48 -4.81
C ASN A 17 11.07 10.89 -5.67
N GLN A 18 11.80 9.92 -6.22
CA GLN A 18 12.95 10.24 -7.08
C GLN A 18 12.49 10.86 -8.39
N PHE A 19 11.43 10.34 -9.01
CA PHE A 19 10.92 10.86 -10.28
C PHE A 19 10.46 12.33 -10.15
N GLU A 20 9.70 12.65 -9.11
CA GLU A 20 9.24 14.02 -8.85
C GLU A 20 10.38 15.02 -8.65
N ASP A 21 11.47 14.62 -7.99
CA ASP A 21 12.66 15.46 -7.82
C ASP A 21 13.30 15.81 -9.18
N TYR A 22 13.38 14.84 -10.09
CA TYR A 22 13.86 15.08 -11.47
C TYR A 22 12.95 16.07 -12.20
N ILE A 23 11.63 15.90 -12.12
CA ILE A 23 10.66 16.82 -12.74
C ILE A 23 10.79 18.23 -12.18
N ALA A 24 10.92 18.37 -10.86
CA ALA A 24 11.10 19.65 -10.20
C ALA A 24 12.38 20.36 -10.67
N GLN A 25 13.48 19.61 -10.84
CA GLN A 25 14.73 20.17 -11.35
C GLN A 25 14.67 20.54 -12.83
N ILE A 26 13.99 19.74 -13.67
CA ILE A 26 13.74 20.07 -15.08
C ILE A 26 12.99 21.39 -15.18
N LYS A 27 11.90 21.55 -14.40
CA LYS A 27 11.13 22.80 -14.33
C LYS A 27 11.96 23.98 -13.86
N LYS A 28 12.75 23.79 -12.79
CA LYS A 28 13.54 24.86 -12.17
C LYS A 28 14.65 25.36 -13.11
N SER A 29 15.35 24.44 -13.76
CA SER A 29 16.44 24.77 -14.67
C SER A 29 15.95 25.15 -16.07
N ASN A 30 14.65 24.94 -16.35
CA ASN A 30 14.03 25.13 -17.66
C ASN A 30 14.83 24.47 -18.79
N ILE A 31 15.31 23.24 -18.54
CA ILE A 31 16.13 22.47 -19.48
C ILE A 31 15.19 21.69 -20.37
N ASP A 32 15.30 21.91 -21.68
CA ASP A 32 14.61 21.10 -22.67
C ASP A 32 15.33 19.76 -22.84
N ILE A 33 14.75 18.70 -22.28
CA ILE A 33 15.20 17.31 -22.47
C ILE A 33 14.49 16.62 -23.65
N THR A 34 13.60 17.33 -24.33
CA THR A 34 12.72 16.84 -25.40
C THR A 34 13.12 17.40 -26.77
N THR A 35 14.43 17.46 -27.02
CA THR A 35 14.99 18.04 -28.24
C THR A 35 14.61 17.26 -29.51
N ASP A 36 14.61 15.93 -29.42
CA ASP A 36 14.31 15.04 -30.55
C ASP A 36 12.96 14.36 -30.37
N PHE A 37 12.21 14.20 -31.46
CA PHE A 37 10.93 13.47 -31.46
C PHE A 37 11.07 12.04 -30.93
N ILE A 38 12.19 11.36 -31.24
CA ILE A 38 12.46 10.01 -30.76
C ILE A 38 12.65 10.00 -29.24
N THR A 39 13.46 10.92 -28.71
CA THR A 39 13.70 11.07 -27.27
C THR A 39 12.41 11.43 -26.53
N TRP A 40 11.63 12.37 -27.07
CA TRP A 40 10.32 12.76 -26.55
C TRP A 40 9.31 11.61 -26.53
N LYS A 41 9.26 10.80 -27.60
CA LYS A 41 8.44 9.58 -27.65
C LYS A 41 8.89 8.56 -26.61
N ASN A 42 10.20 8.31 -26.50
CA ASN A 42 10.75 7.34 -25.56
C ASN A 42 10.49 7.73 -24.10
N ILE A 43 10.57 9.02 -23.77
CA ILE A 43 10.17 9.54 -22.45
C ILE A 43 8.67 9.28 -22.21
N GLY A 44 7.82 9.55 -23.20
CA GLY A 44 6.39 9.28 -23.11
C GLY A 44 6.07 7.81 -22.81
N ILE A 45 6.72 6.88 -23.50
CA ILE A 45 6.58 5.43 -23.27
C ILE A 45 7.10 5.04 -21.88
N ALA A 46 8.24 5.59 -21.48
CA ALA A 46 8.83 5.30 -20.17
C ALA A 46 7.90 5.72 -19.02
N ILE A 47 7.26 6.89 -19.15
CA ILE A 47 6.30 7.41 -18.17
C ILE A 47 4.98 6.64 -18.20
N SER A 48 4.43 6.32 -19.39
CA SER A 48 3.19 5.55 -19.50
C SER A 48 3.34 4.12 -18.94
N THR A 49 4.53 3.53 -19.08
CA THR A 49 4.84 2.21 -18.53
C THR A 49 4.86 2.20 -17.00
N GLU A 50 5.40 3.26 -16.36
CA GLU A 50 5.52 3.34 -14.90
C GLU A 50 4.25 3.86 -14.21
N PHE A 51 3.64 4.92 -14.76
CA PHE A 51 2.56 5.67 -14.11
C PHE A 51 1.20 5.53 -14.80
N GLY A 52 1.13 4.89 -15.97
CA GLY A 52 -0.11 4.79 -16.75
C GLY A 52 -0.69 6.17 -17.06
N GLU A 53 -2.01 6.30 -17.00
CA GLU A 53 -2.72 7.55 -17.28
C GLU A 53 -2.30 8.71 -16.36
N ALA A 54 -1.94 8.42 -15.10
CA ALA A 54 -1.48 9.44 -14.15
C ALA A 54 -0.17 10.11 -14.60
N GLY A 55 0.59 9.46 -15.48
CA GLY A 55 1.82 10.00 -16.04
C GLY A 55 1.63 11.09 -17.10
N ARG A 56 0.41 11.30 -17.60
CA ARG A 56 0.11 12.32 -18.62
C ARG A 56 0.52 13.72 -18.16
N GLU A 57 0.22 14.04 -16.91
CA GLU A 57 0.55 15.35 -16.33
C GLU A 57 2.06 15.56 -16.28
N TYR A 58 2.85 14.54 -15.92
CA TYR A 58 4.30 14.62 -15.96
C TYR A 58 4.84 14.81 -17.38
N TYR A 59 4.23 14.14 -18.35
CA TYR A 59 4.60 14.29 -19.75
C TYR A 59 4.35 15.71 -20.27
N HIS A 60 3.22 16.34 -19.91
CA HIS A 60 2.97 17.74 -20.23
C HIS A 60 4.01 18.67 -19.58
N GLN A 61 4.35 18.42 -18.33
CA GLN A 61 5.32 19.25 -17.59
C GLN A 61 6.70 19.24 -18.23
N ILE A 62 7.17 18.07 -18.67
CA ILE A 62 8.44 17.93 -19.39
C ILE A 62 8.33 18.59 -20.77
N SER A 63 7.26 18.29 -21.50
CA SER A 63 7.08 18.78 -22.88
C SER A 63 6.97 20.30 -22.94
N LYS A 64 6.45 20.95 -21.89
CA LYS A 64 6.31 22.41 -21.81
C LYS A 64 7.65 23.17 -21.80
N CYS A 65 8.76 22.49 -21.48
CA CYS A 65 10.10 23.09 -21.56
C CYS A 65 10.56 23.32 -23.01
N ASN A 66 9.95 22.63 -24.00
CA ASN A 66 10.23 22.83 -25.41
C ASN A 66 9.40 23.99 -25.98
N LYS A 67 10.03 24.85 -26.79
CA LYS A 67 9.37 25.98 -27.47
C LYS A 67 8.30 25.55 -28.47
N GLN A 68 8.35 24.31 -28.97
CA GLN A 68 7.40 23.74 -29.92
C GLN A 68 6.23 22.99 -29.24
N TYR A 69 6.10 23.12 -27.91
CA TYR A 69 5.04 22.46 -27.15
C TYR A 69 3.64 22.83 -27.65
N SER A 70 2.85 21.80 -27.92
CA SER A 70 1.40 21.92 -28.17
C SER A 70 0.67 20.90 -27.32
N LYS A 71 -0.30 21.37 -26.53
CA LYS A 71 -1.11 20.52 -25.64
C LYS A 71 -1.76 19.37 -26.41
N ASN A 72 -2.39 19.68 -27.56
CA ASN A 72 -3.09 18.69 -28.38
C ASN A 72 -2.14 17.63 -28.96
N MET A 73 -0.92 18.02 -29.36
CA MET A 73 0.07 17.07 -29.87
C MET A 73 0.62 16.19 -28.75
N CYS A 74 0.81 16.75 -27.56
CA CYS A 74 1.28 16.04 -26.38
C CYS A 74 0.27 14.99 -25.92
N ASP A 75 -1.01 15.36 -25.85
CA ASP A 75 -2.11 14.43 -25.52
C ASP A 75 -2.20 13.29 -26.55
N ALA A 76 -2.24 13.63 -27.84
CA ALA A 76 -2.32 12.63 -28.91
C ALA A 76 -1.10 11.70 -28.94
N GLN A 77 0.09 12.19 -28.57
CA GLN A 77 1.28 11.35 -28.46
C GLN A 77 1.22 10.46 -27.22
N TYR A 78 0.71 10.95 -26.10
CA TYR A 78 0.59 10.18 -24.86
C TYR A 78 -0.44 9.05 -24.99
N ASP A 79 -1.58 9.31 -25.65
CA ASP A 79 -2.58 8.31 -25.97
C ASP A 79 -1.98 7.17 -26.81
N LYS A 80 -1.13 7.52 -27.79
CA LYS A 80 -0.38 6.53 -28.56
C LYS A 80 0.55 5.72 -27.67
N CYS A 81 1.31 6.37 -26.77
CA CYS A 81 2.20 5.69 -25.81
C CYS A 81 1.46 4.77 -24.83
N LEU A 82 0.17 5.01 -24.54
CA LEU A 82 -0.67 4.13 -23.73
C LEU A 82 -1.23 2.95 -24.53
N SER A 83 -1.57 3.19 -25.80
CA SER A 83 -2.09 2.15 -26.71
C SER A 83 -1.02 1.19 -27.23
N ASP A 84 0.23 1.67 -27.35
CA ASP A 84 1.32 0.96 -27.99
C ASP A 84 2.00 -0.02 -27.02
N LYS A 85 1.34 -1.16 -26.80
CA LYS A 85 1.86 -2.30 -26.02
C LYS A 85 3.07 -3.00 -26.67
N SER A 86 3.53 -2.56 -27.84
CA SER A 86 4.65 -3.18 -28.55
C SER A 86 6.02 -2.67 -28.08
N SER A 87 6.04 -1.55 -27.34
CA SER A 87 7.27 -0.85 -26.91
C SER A 87 7.77 -1.27 -25.50
N THR A 88 7.51 -2.52 -25.09
CA THR A 88 7.78 -3.06 -23.73
C THR A 88 9.26 -3.03 -23.30
N SER A 89 10.18 -2.72 -24.22
CA SER A 89 11.62 -2.63 -23.90
C SER A 89 12.03 -1.32 -23.24
N ILE A 90 11.20 -0.27 -23.30
CA ILE A 90 11.54 1.06 -22.77
C ILE A 90 10.98 1.18 -21.35
N ASN A 91 11.87 1.29 -20.36
CA ASN A 91 11.51 1.48 -18.96
C ASN A 91 11.81 2.91 -18.48
N ILE A 92 11.36 3.24 -17.26
CA ILE A 92 11.58 4.55 -16.62
C ILE A 92 13.07 4.94 -16.50
N SER A 93 14.00 3.99 -16.57
CA SER A 93 15.44 4.29 -16.57
C SER A 93 15.88 5.07 -17.80
N THR A 94 15.14 4.98 -18.90
CA THR A 94 15.39 5.79 -20.11
C THR A 94 15.27 7.26 -19.80
N PHE A 95 14.23 7.65 -19.04
CA PHE A 95 14.05 9.03 -18.59
C PHE A 95 15.21 9.50 -17.72
N TYR A 96 15.63 8.72 -16.71
CA TYR A 96 16.74 9.11 -15.84
C TYR A 96 18.06 9.26 -16.61
N LYS A 97 18.37 8.34 -17.52
CA LYS A 97 19.56 8.41 -18.37
C LYS A 97 19.56 9.66 -19.25
N THR A 98 18.42 9.98 -19.87
CA THR A 98 18.28 11.20 -20.67
C THR A 98 18.44 12.42 -19.77
N ALA A 99 17.78 12.50 -18.62
CA ALA A 99 17.91 13.64 -17.72
C ALA A 99 19.36 13.86 -17.26
N GLU A 100 20.08 12.80 -16.90
CA GLU A 100 21.50 12.87 -16.51
C GLU A 100 22.41 13.38 -17.63
N GLN A 101 22.14 13.01 -18.90
CA GLN A 101 22.90 13.51 -20.06
C GLN A 101 22.77 15.03 -20.22
N TYR A 102 21.62 15.59 -19.86
CA TYR A 102 21.37 17.04 -19.86
C TYR A 102 21.82 17.73 -18.57
N GLY A 103 22.58 17.03 -17.70
CA GLY A 103 23.11 17.59 -16.46
C GLY A 103 22.09 17.71 -15.32
N ILE A 104 20.92 17.08 -15.45
CA ILE A 104 19.93 17.00 -14.37
C ILE A 104 20.36 15.89 -13.42
N LYS A 105 20.94 16.30 -12.30
CA LYS A 105 21.23 15.42 -11.18
C LYS A 105 20.54 16.03 -9.98
N PRO A 106 19.35 15.53 -9.58
CA PRO A 106 18.73 16.01 -8.37
C PRO A 106 19.66 15.57 -7.26
N SER A 107 20.36 16.54 -6.68
CA SER A 107 21.08 16.32 -5.44
C SER A 107 20.02 15.82 -4.48
N ILE A 108 20.05 14.54 -4.15
CA ILE A 108 19.26 13.97 -3.07
C ILE A 108 19.51 14.93 -1.91
N PRO A 109 18.52 15.74 -1.47
CA PRO A 109 18.76 16.58 -0.32
C PRO A 109 19.19 15.61 0.78
N PRO A 110 20.36 15.82 1.43
CA PRO A 110 20.75 14.97 2.52
C PRO A 110 19.57 14.95 3.48
N LYS A 111 19.11 13.74 3.87
CA LYS A 111 17.92 13.45 4.70
C LYS A 111 17.68 14.46 5.84
N LYS A 112 18.73 15.17 6.28
CA LYS A 112 18.76 16.25 7.26
C LYS A 112 17.77 17.41 7.04
N ASN A 113 17.49 17.87 5.83
CA ASN A 113 16.58 19.04 5.65
C ASN A 113 15.09 18.65 5.65
N VAL A 114 14.76 17.47 5.13
CA VAL A 114 13.42 16.89 5.27
C VAL A 114 13.17 16.51 6.72
N LEU A 115 14.16 15.94 7.42
CA LEU A 115 14.10 15.69 8.86
C LEU A 115 13.79 16.97 9.64
N LYS A 116 14.46 18.10 9.38
CA LYS A 116 14.19 19.35 10.11
C LYS A 116 12.79 19.92 9.90
N LEU A 117 12.25 19.84 8.68
CA LEU A 117 10.90 20.34 8.41
C LEU A 117 9.85 19.39 8.98
N VAL A 118 10.06 18.08 8.84
CA VAL A 118 9.22 17.05 9.45
C VAL A 118 9.28 17.13 10.97
N GLU A 119 10.45 17.29 11.58
CA GLU A 119 10.68 17.48 13.03
C GLU A 119 9.99 18.74 13.55
N LYS A 120 10.05 19.85 12.81
CA LYS A 120 9.40 21.10 13.20
C LYS A 120 7.87 21.01 13.13
N THR A 121 7.32 20.31 12.14
CA THR A 121 5.87 20.09 12.00
C THR A 121 5.37 19.01 12.96
N THR A 122 6.12 17.92 13.16
CA THR A 122 5.79 16.88 14.17
C THR A 122 5.95 17.40 15.60
N ALA A 123 6.86 18.33 15.88
CA ALA A 123 6.96 18.97 17.19
C ALA A 123 5.73 19.84 17.53
N GLN A 124 5.07 20.42 16.53
CA GLN A 124 3.88 21.25 16.72
C GLN A 124 2.60 20.42 16.88
N LEU A 125 2.50 19.27 16.20
CA LEU A 125 1.35 18.36 16.27
C LEU A 125 1.50 17.27 17.35
N LYS A 126 2.71 17.09 17.91
CA LYS A 126 3.01 16.11 18.96
C LYS A 126 2.05 16.16 20.15
N PRO A 127 1.72 17.32 20.73
CA PRO A 127 0.86 17.38 21.92
C PRO A 127 -0.55 16.87 21.64
N GLU A 128 -1.09 17.18 20.46
CA GLU A 128 -2.44 16.78 20.05
C GLU A 128 -2.49 15.29 19.64
N PHE A 129 -1.42 14.80 19.02
CA PHE A 129 -1.29 13.38 18.64
C PHE A 129 -1.01 12.47 19.84
N GLU A 130 -0.23 12.93 20.82
CA GLU A 130 0.13 12.18 22.04
C GLU A 130 -1.08 12.04 22.99
N ILE A 131 -1.97 13.05 23.02
CA ILE A 131 -3.28 12.94 23.69
C ILE A 131 -4.17 11.90 22.98
N LEU A 132 -4.19 11.85 21.64
CA LEU A 132 -4.95 10.86 20.89
C LEU A 132 -4.38 9.43 21.06
N GLU A 133 -3.07 9.25 20.95
CA GLU A 133 -2.40 7.95 21.12
C GLU A 133 -2.50 7.43 22.56
N SER A 134 -2.53 8.31 23.56
CA SER A 134 -2.71 7.91 24.97
C SER A 134 -4.06 7.24 25.26
N THR A 135 -5.02 7.36 24.35
CA THR A 135 -6.33 6.68 24.44
C THR A 135 -6.36 5.34 23.70
N ILE A 136 -5.34 5.01 22.90
CA ILE A 136 -5.24 3.74 22.18
C ILE A 136 -4.28 2.82 22.93
N THR A 137 -4.83 1.94 23.76
CA THR A 137 -4.06 0.83 24.35
C THR A 137 -3.71 -0.18 23.27
N ILE A 138 -2.62 0.06 22.53
CA ILE A 138 -2.11 -0.88 21.52
C ILE A 138 -1.57 -2.11 22.25
N ILE A 139 -2.40 -3.15 22.34
CA ILE A 139 -2.00 -4.45 22.89
C ILE A 139 -1.13 -5.16 21.85
N LYS A 140 -0.09 -5.86 22.33
CA LYS A 140 0.78 -6.66 21.47
C LYS A 140 -0.02 -7.80 20.84
N HIS A 141 0.21 -8.10 19.56
CA HIS A 141 -0.45 -9.21 18.85
C HIS A 141 -0.34 -10.55 19.57
N SER A 142 0.79 -10.78 20.26
CA SER A 142 1.02 -12.00 21.07
C SER A 142 0.03 -12.19 22.21
N SER A 143 -0.61 -11.12 22.69
CA SER A 143 -1.49 -11.14 23.86
C SER A 143 -2.97 -11.20 23.50
N ILE A 144 -3.35 -10.84 22.27
CA ILE A 144 -4.75 -10.74 21.84
C ILE A 144 -5.49 -12.07 21.99
N LEU A 145 -4.91 -13.18 21.52
CA LEU A 145 -5.58 -14.49 21.63
C LEU A 145 -5.84 -14.89 23.09
N SER A 146 -4.91 -14.54 24.01
CA SER A 146 -5.10 -14.81 25.44
C SER A 146 -6.10 -13.88 26.10
N GLU A 147 -6.21 -12.62 25.65
CA GLU A 147 -7.24 -11.69 26.16
C GLU A 147 -8.62 -12.08 25.64
N LEU A 148 -8.74 -12.42 24.36
CA LEU A 148 -9.99 -12.87 23.75
C LEU A 148 -10.56 -14.10 24.48
N LEU A 149 -9.71 -15.07 24.85
CA LEU A 149 -10.11 -16.23 25.65
C LEU A 149 -10.74 -15.87 27.02
N LYS A 150 -10.37 -14.74 27.63
CA LYS A 150 -10.95 -14.33 28.93
C LYS A 150 -12.36 -13.80 28.79
N GLU A 151 -12.71 -13.31 27.60
CA GLU A 151 -14.02 -12.72 27.29
C GLU A 151 -14.99 -13.69 26.62
N ILE A 152 -14.53 -14.91 26.31
CA ILE A 152 -15.41 -15.98 25.83
C ILE A 152 -16.17 -16.58 27.01
N TYR A 153 -17.48 -16.39 27.00
CA TYR A 153 -18.41 -16.98 27.96
C TYR A 153 -19.31 -18.02 27.28
N PRO A 154 -19.84 -19.01 28.04
CA PRO A 154 -20.79 -19.97 27.52
C PRO A 154 -22.01 -19.27 26.89
N ILE A 155 -22.35 -19.66 25.66
CA ILE A 155 -23.49 -19.14 24.91
C ILE A 155 -24.54 -20.22 24.69
N ASP A 156 -25.80 -19.79 24.60
CA ASP A 156 -26.94 -20.67 24.30
C ASP A 156 -27.11 -20.78 22.78
N PHE A 157 -26.47 -21.80 22.19
CA PHE A 157 -26.49 -22.02 20.75
C PHE A 157 -27.89 -22.28 20.20
N GLU A 158 -28.78 -22.91 20.96
CA GLU A 158 -30.13 -23.22 20.51
C GLU A 158 -30.97 -21.95 20.36
N LYS A 159 -30.88 -21.04 21.35
CA LYS A 159 -31.55 -19.73 21.27
C LYS A 159 -31.04 -18.87 20.11
N ILE A 160 -29.73 -18.88 19.87
CA ILE A 160 -29.13 -18.09 18.79
C ILE A 160 -29.49 -18.69 17.42
N ALA A 161 -29.48 -20.01 17.30
CA ALA A 161 -29.78 -20.70 16.04
C ALA A 161 -31.28 -20.70 15.69
N ASN A 162 -32.16 -20.59 16.68
CA ASN A 162 -33.62 -20.60 16.51
C ASN A 162 -34.31 -19.37 17.15
N PRO A 163 -34.05 -18.14 16.65
CA PRO A 163 -34.60 -16.92 17.24
C PRO A 163 -36.13 -16.85 17.14
N SER A 164 -36.73 -17.50 16.13
CA SER A 164 -38.17 -17.53 15.90
C SER A 164 -38.89 -18.67 16.64
N ALA A 165 -38.18 -19.45 17.47
CA ALA A 165 -38.72 -20.57 18.25
C ALA A 165 -39.55 -21.55 17.41
N HIS A 166 -39.07 -21.93 16.23
CA HIS A 166 -39.77 -22.88 15.37
C HIS A 166 -39.84 -24.28 16.02
N ASP A 167 -41.04 -24.85 16.02
CA ASP A 167 -41.26 -26.23 16.44
C ASP A 167 -40.51 -27.20 15.51
N ASN A 168 -39.87 -28.22 16.10
CA ASN A 168 -39.01 -29.22 15.43
C ASN A 168 -37.68 -28.69 14.85
N PHE A 169 -37.21 -27.50 15.23
CA PHE A 169 -35.87 -27.08 14.88
C PHE A 169 -34.81 -28.04 15.47
N ARG A 170 -33.83 -28.43 14.64
CA ARG A 170 -32.69 -29.23 15.08
C ARG A 170 -31.40 -28.49 14.81
N ILE A 171 -30.66 -28.25 15.89
CA ILE A 171 -29.32 -27.69 15.77
C ILE A 171 -28.41 -28.66 15.00
N SER A 172 -27.48 -28.10 14.23
CA SER A 172 -26.57 -28.88 13.37
C SER A 172 -25.15 -28.42 13.62
N ASN A 173 -24.17 -29.24 13.24
CA ASN A 173 -22.75 -28.89 13.35
C ASN A 173 -22.40 -27.56 12.67
N LYS A 174 -23.11 -27.21 11.59
CA LYS A 174 -22.92 -25.93 10.90
C LYS A 174 -23.32 -24.73 11.78
N HIS A 175 -24.40 -24.86 12.55
CA HIS A 175 -24.85 -23.80 13.47
C HIS A 175 -23.80 -23.55 14.54
N PHE A 176 -23.27 -24.60 15.17
CA PHE A 176 -22.17 -24.46 16.14
C PHE A 176 -20.97 -23.74 15.52
N CYS A 177 -20.51 -24.15 14.34
CA CYS A 177 -19.37 -23.50 13.69
C CYS A 177 -19.62 -22.02 13.38
N VAL A 178 -20.76 -21.68 12.75
CA VAL A 178 -21.05 -20.30 12.37
C VAL A 178 -21.19 -19.42 13.61
N ILE A 179 -21.96 -19.87 14.62
CA ILE A 179 -22.19 -19.11 15.85
C ILE A 179 -20.89 -18.93 16.64
N SER A 180 -20.05 -19.95 16.75
CA SER A 180 -18.75 -19.82 17.43
C SER A 180 -17.83 -18.81 16.72
N ILE A 181 -17.77 -18.82 15.39
CA ILE A 181 -16.98 -17.85 14.62
C ILE A 181 -17.52 -16.44 14.83
N ASP A 182 -18.84 -16.25 14.70
CA ASP A 182 -19.46 -14.94 14.86
C ASP A 182 -19.28 -14.40 16.28
N ASN A 183 -19.38 -15.25 17.30
CA ASN A 183 -19.14 -14.86 18.69
C ASN A 183 -17.69 -14.38 18.90
N VAL A 184 -16.70 -15.16 18.45
CA VAL A 184 -15.28 -14.80 18.53
C VAL A 184 -14.99 -13.49 17.79
N LEU A 185 -15.54 -13.31 16.58
CA LEU A 185 -15.37 -12.07 15.81
C LEU A 185 -16.08 -10.89 16.46
N THR A 186 -17.23 -11.10 17.10
CA THR A 186 -17.96 -10.04 17.82
C THR A 186 -17.15 -9.55 19.02
N ILE A 187 -16.61 -10.46 19.82
CA ILE A 187 -15.72 -10.13 20.96
C ILE A 187 -14.47 -9.41 20.48
N ALA A 188 -13.84 -9.88 19.40
CA ALA A 188 -12.67 -9.21 18.81
C ALA A 188 -13.01 -7.76 18.41
N LYS A 189 -14.11 -7.54 17.69
CA LYS A 189 -14.53 -6.22 17.22
C LYS A 189 -14.83 -5.26 18.36
N ASN A 190 -15.44 -5.74 19.45
CA ASN A 190 -15.71 -4.91 20.63
C ASN A 190 -14.40 -4.39 21.28
N ASN A 191 -13.29 -5.08 21.08
CA ASN A 191 -11.95 -4.72 21.54
C ASN A 191 -11.11 -4.02 20.46
N ASN A 192 -11.71 -3.60 19.34
CA ASN A 192 -11.02 -3.07 18.15
C ASN A 192 -10.00 -4.03 17.53
N TRP A 193 -10.18 -5.34 17.73
CA TRP A 193 -9.38 -6.38 17.10
C TRP A 193 -10.16 -7.04 15.97
N ASP A 194 -9.43 -7.75 15.11
CA ASP A 194 -10.04 -8.50 14.02
C ASP A 194 -9.15 -9.69 13.62
N MET A 195 -9.73 -10.70 13.00
CA MET A 195 -9.00 -11.88 12.52
C MET A 195 -9.50 -12.27 11.14
N CYS A 196 -8.57 -12.50 10.21
CA CYS A 196 -8.94 -12.96 8.89
C CYS A 196 -7.97 -14.02 8.35
N LYS A 197 -8.43 -14.79 7.38
CA LYS A 197 -7.62 -15.74 6.62
C LYS A 197 -7.46 -15.22 5.20
N LYS A 198 -6.22 -15.13 4.72
CA LYS A 198 -5.90 -14.79 3.33
C LYS A 198 -4.98 -15.85 2.75
N TYR A 199 -5.42 -16.50 1.67
CA TYR A 199 -4.79 -17.70 1.12
C TYR A 199 -4.68 -18.81 2.17
N SER A 200 -3.47 -19.12 2.63
CA SER A 200 -3.19 -20.13 3.66
C SER A 200 -2.71 -19.54 4.99
N SER A 201 -2.58 -18.22 5.07
CA SER A 201 -2.06 -17.51 6.24
C SER A 201 -3.20 -16.87 7.04
N ILE A 202 -3.02 -16.79 8.34
CA ILE A 202 -3.97 -16.23 9.30
C ILE A 202 -3.40 -14.91 9.80
N TYR A 203 -4.23 -13.88 9.84
CA TYR A 203 -3.84 -12.53 10.23
C TYR A 203 -4.67 -12.06 11.41
N LEU A 204 -4.01 -11.36 12.32
CA LEU A 204 -4.58 -10.79 13.53
C LEU A 204 -4.37 -9.27 13.51
N TYR A 205 -5.43 -8.52 13.79
CA TYR A 205 -5.43 -7.08 13.90
C TYR A 205 -5.51 -6.66 15.37
N ASN A 206 -4.65 -5.73 15.79
CA ASN A 206 -4.55 -5.27 17.18
C ASN A 206 -5.14 -3.89 17.46
N GLY A 207 -5.96 -3.36 16.55
CA GLY A 207 -6.44 -1.97 16.62
C GLY A 207 -5.56 -0.97 15.91
N ALA A 208 -4.39 -1.39 15.40
CA ALA A 208 -3.51 -0.52 14.61
C ALA A 208 -2.91 -1.23 13.39
N PHE A 209 -2.42 -2.47 13.56
CA PHE A 209 -1.69 -3.20 12.52
C PHE A 209 -2.18 -4.64 12.37
N TRP A 210 -2.03 -5.17 11.17
CA TRP A 210 -2.21 -6.59 10.86
C TRP A 210 -0.88 -7.33 10.96
N VAL A 211 -0.88 -8.49 11.63
CA VAL A 211 0.27 -9.38 11.71
C VAL A 211 -0.16 -10.80 11.37
N GLU A 212 0.67 -11.48 10.57
CA GLU A 212 0.53 -12.90 10.31
C GLU A 212 0.86 -13.69 11.59
N ILE A 213 -0.02 -14.62 11.97
CA ILE A 213 0.17 -15.49 13.12
C ILE A 213 0.38 -16.93 12.69
N ASP A 214 1.10 -17.66 13.52
CA ASP A 214 1.33 -19.08 13.31
C ASP A 214 0.03 -19.89 13.40
N ILE A 215 -0.12 -20.84 12.47
CA ILE A 215 -1.34 -21.64 12.34
C ILE A 215 -1.53 -22.59 13.53
N GLU A 216 -0.45 -23.12 14.11
CA GLU A 216 -0.52 -24.03 15.26
C GLU A 216 -0.94 -23.25 16.52
N ALA A 217 -0.38 -22.04 16.70
CA ALA A 217 -0.80 -21.13 17.76
C ALA A 217 -2.29 -20.79 17.66
N PHE A 218 -2.78 -20.53 16.45
CA PHE A 218 -4.20 -20.26 16.22
C PHE A 218 -5.10 -21.48 16.47
N GLN A 219 -4.69 -22.67 16.01
CA GLN A 219 -5.41 -23.92 16.29
C GLN A 219 -5.49 -24.21 17.79
N LYS A 220 -4.40 -23.96 18.53
CA LYS A 220 -4.36 -24.12 20.00
C LYS A 220 -5.31 -23.14 20.70
N PHE A 221 -5.48 -21.94 20.16
CA PHE A 221 -6.48 -20.99 20.63
C PHE A 221 -7.90 -21.53 20.41
N LEU A 222 -8.22 -21.98 19.19
CA LEU A 222 -9.54 -22.54 18.86
C LEU A 222 -9.91 -23.78 19.68
N GLY A 223 -8.92 -24.58 20.10
CA GLY A 223 -9.16 -25.74 20.96
C GLY A 223 -9.40 -25.40 22.44
N LYS A 224 -9.14 -24.15 22.86
CA LYS A 224 -9.34 -23.67 24.24
C LYS A 224 -10.56 -22.78 24.41
N ALA A 225 -10.95 -22.09 23.33
CA ALA A 225 -12.16 -21.29 23.21
C ALA A 225 -13.41 -22.18 23.18
#